data_AF-A0A1Z4I8X3-F1
#
_entry.id   AF-A0A1Z4I8X3-F1
#
_cell.length_a   1.000
_cell.length_b   1.000
_cell.length_c   1.000
_cell.angle_alpha   90.00
_cell.angle_beta   90.00
_cell.angle_gamma   90.00
#
_symmetry.space_group_name_H-M   'P 1'
#
loop_
_entity.id
_entity.type
_entity.pdbx_description
1 polymer ?
#
loop_
_entity_poly.entity_id
_entity_poly.type
_entity_poly.pdbx_seq_one_letter_code
_entity_poly.pdbx_strand_id
1 'polypeptide(L)' 'MVQEIRANEPQFICIIPVATLTGNQDEEVLAFGVSANDAINQGEQLLTSTYKFNQTQILELIQQARIEPIAH' A
#
# COMPACT_ATOMS: atom_id res chain seq x y z
N MET A 1 24.95 -4.97 -20.46
CA MET A 1 24.59 -3.83 -19.60
C MET A 1 23.60 -4.38 -18.58
N VAL A 2 24.02 -4.59 -17.33
CA VAL A 2 23.14 -5.07 -16.26
C VAL A 2 22.81 -3.84 -15.41
N GLN A 3 21.53 -3.47 -15.32
CA GLN A 3 21.12 -2.36 -14.47
C GLN A 3 21.11 -2.88 -13.04
N GLU A 4 21.99 -2.36 -12.19
CA GLU A 4 21.93 -2.60 -10.75
C GLU A 4 20.58 -2.07 -10.25
N ILE A 5 19.76 -2.95 -9.67
CA ILE A 5 18.52 -2.57 -8.99
C ILE A 5 18.91 -1.53 -7.95
N ARG A 6 18.49 -0.28 -8.14
CA ARG A 6 18.87 0.78 -7.20
C ARG A 6 18.26 0.42 -5.85
N ALA A 7 19.11 0.28 -4.83
CA ALA A 7 18.69 -0.19 -3.50
C ALA A 7 17.58 0.64 -2.82
N ASN A 8 17.21 1.80 -3.40
CA ASN A 8 16.19 2.71 -2.91
C ASN A 8 14.98 2.86 -3.86
N GLU A 9 14.88 2.03 -4.91
CA GLU A 9 13.68 2.02 -5.75
C GLU A 9 12.60 1.15 -5.09
N PRO A 10 11.31 1.54 -5.17
CA PRO A 10 10.24 0.70 -4.67
C PRO A 10 10.24 -0.62 -5.42
N GLN A 11 10.25 -1.71 -4.66
CA GLN A 11 10.21 -3.07 -5.18
C GLN A 11 8.86 -3.74 -4.96
N PHE A 12 8.00 -3.13 -4.12
CA PHE A 12 6.69 -3.64 -3.77
C PHE A 12 5.64 -2.54 -3.84
N ILE A 13 4.44 -2.94 -4.24
CA ILE A 13 3.22 -2.15 -4.20
C ILE A 13 2.29 -2.81 -3.19
N CYS A 14 1.78 -2.03 -2.23
CA CYS A 14 0.66 -2.40 -1.39
C CYS A 14 -0.60 -1.76 -1.98
N ILE A 15 -1.55 -2.59 -2.41
CA ILE A 15 -2.83 -2.20 -2.99
C ILE A 15 -3.90 -2.42 -1.93
N ILE A 16 -4.49 -1.34 -1.44
CA ILE A 16 -5.46 -1.37 -0.34
C ILE A 16 -6.83 -0.96 -0.87
N PRO A 17 -7.80 -1.88 -0.92
CA PRO A 17 -9.16 -1.55 -1.35
C PRO A 17 -9.89 -0.77 -0.25
N VAL A 18 -10.13 0.53 -0.44
CA VAL A 18 -10.81 1.38 0.56
C VAL A 18 -12.32 1.48 0.35
N ALA A 19 -12.82 0.86 -0.71
CA ALA A 19 -14.23 0.76 -1.08
C ALA A 19 -15.17 0.36 0.08
N THR A 20 -14.70 -0.50 0.99
CA THR A 20 -15.48 -0.97 2.14
C THR A 20 -15.80 0.15 3.14
N LEU A 21 -14.98 1.20 3.21
CA LEU A 21 -15.13 2.32 4.13
C LEU A 21 -15.53 3.63 3.45
N THR A 22 -15.09 3.86 2.21
CA THR A 22 -15.40 5.10 1.47
C THR A 22 -16.72 5.00 0.69
N GLY A 23 -17.20 3.77 0.44
CA GLY A 23 -18.40 3.52 -0.38
C GLY A 23 -18.16 3.66 -1.88
N ASN A 24 -16.91 3.88 -2.32
CA ASN A 24 -16.54 3.96 -3.72
C ASN A 24 -15.83 2.67 -4.16
N GLN A 25 -16.51 1.84 -4.96
CA GLN A 25 -16.02 0.51 -5.34
C GLN A 25 -14.75 0.50 -6.18
N ASP A 26 -14.45 1.61 -6.85
CA ASP A 26 -13.28 1.75 -7.71
C ASP A 26 -12.10 2.41 -6.98
N GLU A 27 -12.23 2.72 -5.69
CA GLU A 27 -11.21 3.43 -4.93
C GLU A 27 -10.23 2.48 -4.23
N GLU A 28 -8.96 2.58 -4.61
CA GLU A 28 -7.84 1.85 -4.01
C GLU A 28 -6.72 2.81 -3.62
N VAL A 29 -6.06 2.54 -2.50
CA VAL A 29 -4.83 3.24 -2.11
C VAL A 29 -3.64 2.39 -2.54
N LEU A 30 -2.76 3.01 -3.32
CA LEU A 30 -1.50 2.41 -3.77
C LEU A 30 -0.35 2.99 -2.97
N ALA A 31 0.38 2.14 -2.26
CA ALA A 31 1.57 2.52 -1.51
C ALA A 31 2.79 1.74 -2.01
N PHE A 32 3.93 2.42 -2.09
CA PHE A 32 5.14 1.89 -2.67
C PHE A 32 6.22 1.80 -1.60
N GLY A 33 6.96 0.68 -1.58
CA GLY A 33 8.03 0.49 -0.62
C GLY A 33 9.17 -0.36 -1.17
N VAL A 34 10.35 -0.20 -0.56
CA VAL A 34 11.53 -1.02 -0.90
C VAL A 34 11.38 -2.47 -0.40
N SER A 35 10.44 -2.70 0.52
CA SER A 35 10.03 -4.01 1.03
C SER A 35 8.51 -4.07 1.17
N ALA A 36 7.95 -5.28 1.28
CA ALA A 36 6.53 -5.47 1.55
C ALA A 36 6.07 -4.74 2.82
N ASN A 37 6.88 -4.79 3.89
CA ASN A 37 6.57 -4.13 5.16
C ASN A 37 6.64 -2.61 5.05
N ASP A 38 7.59 -2.09 4.28
CA ASP A 38 7.69 -0.66 3.99
C ASP A 38 6.47 -0.18 3.19
N ALA A 39 6.04 -0.94 2.17
CA ALA A 39 4.84 -0.62 1.39
C ALA A 39 3.56 -0.61 2.26
N ILE A 40 3.43 -1.57 3.19
CA ILE A 40 2.33 -1.58 4.17
C ILE A 40 2.39 -0.33 5.05
N ASN A 41 3.53 -0.01 5.64
CA ASN A 41 3.68 1.14 6.53
C ASN A 41 3.33 2.46 5.82
N GLN A 42 3.76 2.62 4.56
CA GLN A 42 3.37 3.75 3.73
C GLN A 42 1.85 3.79 3.49
N GLY A 43 1.25 2.63 3.24
CA GLY A 43 -0.20 2.47 3.10
C GLY A 43 -0.97 2.89 4.34
N GLU A 44 -0.56 2.43 5.53
CA GLU A 44 -1.19 2.82 6.80
C GLU A 44 -1.11 4.33 7.06
N GLN A 45 0.04 4.95 6.75
CA GLN A 45 0.22 6.39 6.86
C GLN A 45 -0.71 7.16 5.92
N LEU A 46 -0.88 6.69 4.68
CA LEU A 46 -1.81 7.28 3.72
C LEU A 46 -3.27 7.15 4.18
N LEU A 47 -3.68 5.97 4.66
CA LEU A 47 -5.02 5.76 5.22
C LEU A 47 -5.30 6.69 6.39
N THR A 48 -4.31 6.89 7.26
CA THR A 48 -4.42 7.78 8.43
C THR A 48 -4.44 9.26 8.01
N SER A 49 -3.56 9.66 7.09
CA SER A 49 -3.37 11.06 6.72
C SER A 49 -4.49 11.57 5.80
N THR A 50 -4.86 10.78 4.79
CA THR A 50 -5.83 11.16 3.76
C THR A 50 -7.26 10.91 4.21
N TYR A 51 -7.54 9.72 4.75
CA TYR A 51 -8.90 9.30 5.08
C TYR A 51 -9.24 9.42 6.57
N LYS A 52 -8.24 9.68 7.43
CA LYS A 52 -8.39 9.75 8.89
C LYS A 52 -9.03 8.49 9.48
N PHE A 53 -8.76 7.34 8.86
CA PHE A 53 -9.22 6.06 9.39
C PHE A 53 -8.55 5.77 10.74
N ASN A 54 -9.32 5.10 11.60
CA ASN A 54 -8.80 4.65 12.89
C ASN A 54 -8.02 3.34 12.74
N GLN A 55 -7.32 2.93 13.80
CA GLN A 55 -6.45 1.76 13.75
C GLN A 55 -7.19 0.45 13.42
N THR A 56 -8.42 0.28 13.91
CA THR A 56 -9.23 -0.91 13.61
C THR A 56 -9.60 -0.97 12.12
N GLN A 57 -10.04 0.17 11.56
CA GLN A 57 -10.36 0.31 10.14
C GLN A 57 -9.14 0.04 9.26
N ILE A 58 -7.97 0.59 9.64
CA ILE A 58 -6.72 0.35 8.93
C ILE A 58 -6.36 -1.14 8.94
N LEU A 59 -6.46 -1.82 10.09
CA LEU A 59 -6.18 -3.25 10.18
C LEU A 59 -7.13 -4.11 9.33
N GLU A 60 -8.40 -3.75 9.23
CA GLU A 60 -9.36 -4.43 8.34
C GLU A 60 -9.00 -4.25 6.87
N LEU A 61 -8.56 -3.05 6.48
CA LEU A 61 -8.15 -2.72 5.13
C LEU A 61 -6.83 -3.39 4.74
N ILE A 62 -5.83 -3.38 5.63
CA ILE A 62 -4.53 -4.01 5.42
C ILE A 62 -4.65 -5.53 5.31
N GLN A 63 -5.57 -6.17 6.06
CA GLN A 63 -5.84 -7.60 5.89
C GLN A 63 -6.41 -7.96 4.51
N GLN A 64 -7.09 -7.01 3.86
CA GLN A 64 -7.63 -7.17 2.51
C GLN A 64 -6.67 -6.65 1.44
N ALA A 65 -5.56 -6.03 1.85
CA ALA A 65 -4.59 -5.46 0.93
C ALA A 65 -3.81 -6.56 0.21
N ARG A 66 -3.49 -6.30 -1.06
CA ARG A 66 -2.64 -7.15 -1.88
C ARG A 66 -1.26 -6.53 -1.96
N ILE A 67 -0.22 -7.35 -1.79
CA ILE A 67 1.15 -6.91 -1.98
C ILE A 67 1.67 -7.53 -3.26
N GLU A 68 2.05 -6.70 -4.21
CA GLU A 68 2.56 -7.12 -5.51
C GLU A 68 4.02 -6.68 -5.65
N PRO A 69 4.93 -7.57 -6.07
CA PRO A 69 6.28 -7.17 -6.43
C PRO A 69 6.25 -6.38 -7.73
N ILE A 70 7.04 -5.31 -7.80
CA ILE A 70 7.32 -4.57 -9.01
C ILE A 70 8.35 -5.40 -9.78
N ALA A 71 7.86 -6.41 -10.49
CA ALA A 71 8.68 -7.26 -11.34
C ALA A 71 9.46 -6.38 -12.33
N HIS A 72 10.79 -6.54 -12.34
CA HIS A 72 11.69 -5.94 -13.31
C HIS A 72 11.78 -6.80 -14.57
#